data_AF-A0A4U9TMH1-F1
#
_entry.id   AF-A0A4U9TMH1-F1
#
_cell.length_a   1.000
_cell.length_b   1.000
_cell.length_c   1.000
_cell.angle_alpha   90.00
_cell.angle_beta   90.00
_cell.angle_gamma   90.00
#
_symmetry.space_group_name_H-M   'P 1'
#
loop_
_entity.id
_entity.type
_entity.pdbx_description
1 polymer ?
#
loop_
_entity_poly.entity_id
_entity_poly.type
_entity_poly.pdbx_seq_one_letter_code
_entity_poly.pdbx_strand_id
1 'polypeptide(L)'
;MKQRVLALSLLASLTSLATGVAHADKLDDIQKAGVVRIAVFDSNPPFGYVDPQSKKLVGYDVDVAEAIGKALGVKVELRATNPANRIPLLVSKKG
;
A
#
# COMPACT_ATOMS: atom_id res chain seq x y z
N MET A 1 13.36 29.79 41.15
CA MET A 1 12.26 28.89 40.69
C MET A 1 11.66 29.34 39.35
N LYS A 2 11.28 30.60 39.18
CA LYS A 2 10.66 31.12 37.93
C LYS A 2 11.47 30.89 36.65
N GLN A 3 12.81 31.02 36.69
CA GLN A 3 13.67 30.81 35.52
C GLN A 3 13.79 29.32 35.10
N ARG A 4 13.71 28.39 36.05
CA ARG A 4 13.72 26.94 35.74
C ARG A 4 12.40 26.50 35.10
N VAL A 5 11.29 27.12 35.51
CA VAL A 5 9.96 26.92 34.90
C VAL A 5 9.93 27.47 33.46
N LEU A 6 10.56 28.63 33.22
CA LEU A 6 10.70 29.21 31.88
C LEU A 6 11.57 28.34 30.95
N ALA A 7 12.69 27.82 31.46
CA ALA A 7 13.57 26.96 30.67
C ALA A 7 12.90 25.62 30.31
N LEU A 8 12.15 25.02 31.23
CA LEU A 8 11.41 23.78 30.98
C LEU A 8 10.28 23.96 29.95
N SER A 9 9.57 25.10 30.00
CA SER A 9 8.50 25.40 29.05
C SER A 9 9.03 25.69 27.65
N LEU A 10 10.21 26.31 27.54
CA LEU A 10 10.89 26.51 26.25
C LEU A 10 11.42 25.19 25.66
N LEU A 11 11.94 24.29 26.49
CA LEU A 11 12.42 22.99 26.03
C LEU A 11 11.26 22.07 25.58
N ALA A 12 10.12 22.14 26.27
CA ALA A 12 8.91 21.39 25.91
C ALA A 12 8.22 21.90 24.64
N SER A 13 8.39 23.20 24.30
CA SER A 13 7.86 23.78 23.06
C SER A 13 8.79 23.54 21.85
N LEU A 14 10.09 23.32 22.07
CA LEU A 14 10.99 22.89 21.00
C LEU A 14 10.77 21.42 20.58
N THR A 15 10.38 20.54 21.51
CA THR A 15 10.12 19.13 21.20
C THR A 15 8.79 18.92 20.48
N SER A 16 7.81 19.79 20.64
CA SER A 16 6.53 19.72 19.90
C SER A 16 6.64 20.14 18.43
N LEU A 17 7.67 20.91 18.05
CA LEU A 17 7.96 21.23 16.65
C LEU A 17 8.73 20.12 15.93
N ALA A 18 9.29 19.15 16.68
CA ALA A 18 10.06 18.04 16.11
C ALA A 18 9.20 16.81 15.75
N THR A 19 7.89 16.82 16.05
CA THR A 19 6.99 15.78 15.54
C THR A 19 6.71 16.07 14.08
N GLY A 20 7.51 15.47 13.19
CA GLY A 20 7.32 15.54 11.75
C GLY A 20 5.87 15.22 11.37
N VAL A 21 5.33 15.98 10.42
CA VAL A 21 4.01 15.72 9.84
C VAL A 21 4.05 14.33 9.22
N ALA A 22 3.35 13.38 9.85
CA ALA A 22 3.21 12.04 9.30
C ALA A 22 2.37 12.12 8.02
N HIS A 23 3.03 12.17 6.87
CA HIS A 23 2.38 12.01 5.57
C HIS A 23 2.11 10.54 5.34
N ALA A 24 0.94 10.07 5.78
CA ALA A 24 0.42 8.74 5.47
C ALA A 24 -0.14 8.70 4.04
N ASP A 25 0.60 9.22 3.07
CA ASP A 25 0.15 9.27 1.68
C ASP A 25 0.61 8.02 0.93
N LYS A 26 -0.28 7.03 0.87
CA LYS A 26 -0.01 5.75 0.21
C LYS A 26 0.25 5.91 -1.29
N LEU A 27 -0.28 6.96 -1.92
CA LEU A 27 -0.09 7.17 -3.35
C LEU A 27 1.34 7.62 -3.65
N ASP A 28 1.86 8.56 -2.85
CA ASP A 28 3.26 8.99 -2.96
C ASP A 28 4.23 7.83 -2.74
N ASP A 29 3.94 6.95 -1.78
CA ASP A 29 4.75 5.76 -1.53
C ASP A 29 4.77 4.83 -2.76
N ILE A 30 3.61 4.61 -3.39
CA ILE A 30 3.49 3.80 -4.62
C ILE A 30 4.27 4.43 -5.77
N GLN A 31 4.13 5.75 -5.96
CA GLN A 31 4.85 6.47 -7.02
C GLN A 31 6.36 6.41 -6.82
N LYS A 32 6.84 6.64 -5.59
CA LYS A 32 8.27 6.55 -5.24
C LYS A 32 8.82 5.13 -5.41
N ALA A 33 8.03 4.11 -5.07
CA ALA A 33 8.43 2.72 -5.23
C ALA A 33 8.45 2.28 -6.70
N GLY A 34 7.73 2.97 -7.59
CA GLY A 34 7.60 2.58 -9.00
C GLY A 34 6.83 1.28 -9.21
N VAL A 35 6.16 0.77 -8.17
CA VAL A 35 5.39 -0.48 -8.19
C VAL A 35 4.14 -0.37 -7.34
N VAL A 36 3.02 -0.82 -7.89
CA VAL A 36 1.78 -1.07 -7.16
C VAL A 36 1.57 -2.57 -7.04
N ARG A 37 1.35 -3.06 -5.81
CA ARG A 37 0.96 -4.44 -5.56
C ARG A 37 -0.56 -4.49 -5.46
N ILE A 38 -1.15 -5.44 -6.19
CA ILE A 38 -2.60 -5.60 -6.28
C ILE A 38 -2.93 -7.06 -6.09
N ALA A 39 -3.70 -7.36 -5.05
CA ALA A 39 -4.17 -8.70 -4.78
C ALA A 39 -5.47 -9.00 -5.56
N VAL A 40 -5.50 -10.12 -6.28
CA VAL A 40 -6.68 -10.60 -7.01
C VAL A 40 -6.92 -12.09 -6.72
N PHE A 41 -8.13 -12.58 -6.96
CA PHE A 41 -8.44 -13.99 -6.75
C PHE A 41 -7.79 -14.87 -7.81
N ASP A 42 -7.52 -16.13 -7.45
CA ASP A 42 -6.83 -17.11 -8.30
C ASP A 42 -7.72 -18.28 -8.75
N SER A 43 -8.96 -18.31 -8.27
CA SER A 43 -9.90 -19.42 -8.43
C SER A 43 -11.35 -18.93 -8.64
N ASN A 44 -11.53 -17.74 -9.22
CA ASN A 44 -12.85 -17.12 -9.42
C ASN A 44 -13.03 -16.61 -10.87
N PRO A 45 -13.13 -17.49 -11.88
CA PRO A 45 -13.45 -17.07 -13.25
C PRO A 45 -14.82 -16.37 -13.33
N PRO A 46 -14.99 -15.34 -14.17
CA PRO A 46 -14.00 -14.76 -15.10
C PRO A 46 -13.14 -13.64 -14.48
N PHE A 47 -13.28 -13.36 -13.19
CA PHE A 47 -12.70 -12.18 -12.53
C PHE A 47 -11.20 -12.33 -12.28
N GLY A 48 -10.78 -13.41 -11.63
CA GLY A 48 -9.38 -13.68 -11.35
C GLY A 48 -9.16 -15.18 -11.22
N TYR A 49 -8.31 -15.73 -12.08
CA TYR A 49 -8.00 -17.15 -12.08
C TYR A 49 -6.63 -17.45 -12.68
N VAL A 50 -6.04 -18.59 -12.30
CA VAL A 50 -4.83 -19.08 -12.95
C VAL A 50 -5.22 -19.77 -14.26
N ASP A 51 -4.75 -19.23 -15.38
CA ASP A 51 -4.92 -19.85 -16.69
C ASP A 51 -4.19 -21.21 -16.73
N PRO A 52 -4.88 -22.31 -17.08
CA PRO A 52 -4.30 -23.64 -17.00
C PRO A 52 -3.14 -23.87 -17.98
N GLN A 53 -3.08 -23.12 -19.08
CA GLN A 53 -2.04 -23.26 -20.11
C GLN A 53 -0.79 -22.45 -19.78
N SER A 54 -0.95 -21.15 -19.56
CA SER A 54 0.14 -20.20 -19.31
C SER A 54 0.62 -20.19 -17.86
N LYS A 55 -0.16 -20.75 -16.93
CA LYS A 55 0.06 -20.70 -15.47
C LYS A 55 0.13 -19.27 -14.91
N LYS A 56 -0.39 -18.30 -15.65
CA LYS A 56 -0.45 -16.89 -15.24
C LYS A 56 -1.81 -16.57 -14.63
N LEU A 57 -1.82 -15.59 -13.75
CA LEU A 57 -3.04 -14.99 -13.23
C LEU A 57 -3.65 -14.12 -14.33
N VAL A 58 -4.92 -14.37 -14.67
CA VAL A 58 -5.65 -13.67 -15.73
C VAL A 58 -7.09 -13.39 -15.28
N GLY A 59 -7.82 -12.58 -16.04
CA GLY A 59 -9.23 -12.26 -15.82
C GLY A 59 -9.48 -10.77 -15.69
N TYR A 60 -10.74 -10.40 -15.52
CA TYR A 60 -11.16 -9.00 -15.47
C TYR A 60 -10.43 -8.17 -14.37
N ASP A 61 -10.23 -8.74 -13.19
CA ASP A 61 -9.55 -8.05 -12.08
C ASP A 61 -8.07 -7.80 -12.42
N VAL A 62 -7.45 -8.68 -13.20
CA VAL A 62 -6.08 -8.51 -13.69
C VAL A 62 -6.01 -7.39 -14.73
N ASP A 63 -6.95 -7.36 -15.67
CA ASP A 63 -7.00 -6.29 -16.69
C ASP A 63 -7.19 -4.91 -16.04
N VAL A 64 -8.05 -4.83 -15.01
CA VAL A 64 -8.24 -3.61 -14.23
C VAL A 64 -6.97 -3.24 -13.45
N ALA A 65 -6.30 -4.22 -12.83
CA ALA A 65 -5.04 -3.98 -12.13
C ALA A 65 -3.96 -3.41 -13.07
N GLU A 66 -3.83 -3.97 -14.27
CA GLU A 66 -2.93 -3.47 -15.31
C GLU A 66 -3.28 -2.05 -15.77
N ALA A 67 -4.57 -1.76 -15.95
CA ALA A 67 -5.04 -0.42 -16.29
C ALA A 67 -4.74 0.61 -15.19
N ILE A 68 -4.87 0.22 -13.91
CA ILE A 68 -4.49 1.05 -12.76
C ILE A 68 -2.99 1.35 -12.80
N GLY A 69 -2.14 0.32 -12.95
CA GLY A 69 -0.69 0.53 -13.02
C GLY A 69 -0.29 1.45 -14.17
N LYS A 70 -0.91 1.28 -15.35
CA LYS A 70 -0.70 2.17 -16.50
C LYS A 70 -1.11 3.61 -16.19
N ALA A 71 -2.27 3.82 -15.59
CA ALA A 71 -2.74 5.16 -15.22
C ALA A 71 -1.84 5.84 -14.18
N LEU A 72 -1.25 5.03 -13.28
CA LEU A 72 -0.31 5.49 -12.26
C LEU A 72 1.14 5.63 -12.76
N GLY A 73 1.46 5.10 -13.94
CA GLY A 73 2.82 5.08 -14.49
C GLY A 73 3.79 4.16 -13.74
N VAL A 74 3.28 3.13 -13.06
CA VAL A 74 4.07 2.20 -12.23
C VAL A 74 3.89 0.75 -12.67
N LYS A 75 4.83 -0.12 -12.28
CA LYS A 75 4.72 -1.57 -12.53
C LYS A 75 3.63 -2.18 -11.65
N VAL A 76 2.89 -3.16 -12.18
CA VAL A 76 1.95 -3.97 -11.39
C VAL A 76 2.61 -5.25 -10.92
N GLU A 77 2.49 -5.55 -9.63
CA GLU A 77 2.80 -6.84 -9.03
C GLU A 77 1.52 -7.50 -8.53
N LEU A 78 1.06 -8.50 -9.27
CA LEU A 78 -0.13 -9.26 -8.88
C LEU A 78 0.16 -10.20 -7.72
N ARG A 79 -0.77 -10.27 -6.76
CA ARG A 79 -0.71 -11.20 -5.62
C ARG A 79 -1.97 -12.07 -5.62
N ALA A 80 -1.81 -13.37 -5.77
CA ALA A 80 -2.93 -14.30 -5.63
C ALA A 80 -3.48 -14.27 -4.20
N THR A 81 -4.80 -14.27 -4.06
CA THR A 81 -5.48 -14.37 -2.77
C THR A 81 -6.83 -15.07 -2.90
N ASN A 82 -7.54 -15.20 -1.79
CA ASN A 82 -8.89 -15.77 -1.72
C ASN A 82 -9.72 -15.08 -0.63
N PRO A 83 -11.03 -15.37 -0.50
CA PRO A 83 -11.89 -14.68 0.47
C PRO A 83 -11.41 -14.74 1.93
N ALA A 84 -10.81 -15.86 2.36
CA ALA A 84 -10.32 -16.02 3.72
C ALA A 84 -9.02 -15.24 3.97
N ASN A 85 -8.16 -15.14 2.95
CA ASN A 85 -6.81 -14.59 3.09
C ASN A 85 -6.67 -13.12 2.67
N ARG A 86 -7.66 -12.52 2.00
CA ARG A 86 -7.57 -11.13 1.51
C ARG A 86 -7.28 -10.11 2.62
N ILE A 87 -7.95 -10.22 3.78
CA ILE A 87 -7.74 -9.28 4.89
C ILE A 87 -6.37 -9.48 5.55
N PRO A 88 -5.97 -10.71 5.95
CA PRO A 88 -4.62 -10.96 6.45
C PRO A 88 -3.51 -10.49 5.50
N LEU A 89 -3.68 -10.72 4.20
CA LEU A 89 -2.71 -10.32 3.18
C LEU A 89 -2.53 -8.80 3.13
N LEU A 90 -3.63 -8.04 3.09
CA LEU A 90 -3.60 -6.57 3.09
C LEU A 90 -2.97 -6.00 4.37
N VAL A 91 -3.35 -6.54 5.53
CA VAL A 91 -2.81 -6.08 6.83
C VAL A 91 -1.31 -6.36 6.94
N SER A 92 -0.82 -7.46 6.36
CA SER A 92 0.60 -7.80 6.35
C SER A 92 1.48 -6.89 5.48
N LYS A 93 0.88 -5.95 4.72
CA LYS A 93 1.55 -5.09 3.72
C LYS A 93 2.26 -5.86 2.60
N LYS A 94 1.85 -7.11 2.37
CA LYS A 94 2.33 -7.97 1.28
C LYS A 94 1.37 -8.03 0.09
N GLY A 95 0.16 -7.49 0.26
CA GLY A 95 -0.80 -7.26 -0.82
C GLY A 95 -0.33 -6.17 -1.77
#